data_AF-A0A4V3JKS9-F1
#
_entry.id   AF-A0A4V3JKS9-F1
#
_cell.length_a   1.000
_cell.length_b   1.000
_cell.length_c   1.000
_cell.angle_alpha   90.00
_cell.angle_beta   90.00
_cell.angle_gamma   90.00
#
_symmetry.space_group_name_H-M   'P 1'
#
loop_
_entity.id
_entity.type
_entity.pdbx_description
1 polymer ?
#
loop_
_entity_poly.entity_id
_entity_poly.type
_entity_poly.pdbx_seq_one_letter_code
_entity_poly.pdbx_strand_id
1 'polypeptide(L)'
;MRKYRKNGRVSFLFVFLLICFQFHCLLNPIVRELLELDPSKKNDKLFQLGILLGLYRGPTATITPSVGFVILANTQIRVVFNRSMNPASLSASLGIPLSQSWSDTYTTNDTVTLSGSIPVGTNTFQLDGADANGFRLTTIIGSYTVLTSNTNLYYVSPSGNNGNLGTTPGTAKLTIPSAITGATAPAAILVSEGIYPVDSGLGTQVSLVNNVSLYGGFSSDFLNRNSNLYIAKITDTATANADSIAVNAGATITTSTVVDGFTILGASNTNAPTASIAFNCFSGSPSITNNRLLGGVVSIANSIAINLSASSAFISNNTIQGGTSSASSSFGVYILNNSSPSIVSNTIHGGDAPNASAHGIYNAPQTNTPSIIGNTFFGGTGIISYALNTSPPSNPTVTNNHMDGGAGITSRALYFPSGVGNLGNYQNNILFTSGGTNRYCVYEAGGTNPLIFNGNRLTDCPTALYFDEGTTVITNIGTVNGGTVNGSTYSGNYE
;
A
#
# COMPACT_ATOMS: atom_id res chain seq x y z
N MET A 1 32.44 -3.78 -47.90
CA MET A 1 33.31 -2.66 -47.49
C MET A 1 32.67 -1.89 -46.34
N ARG A 2 33.13 -2.10 -45.10
CA ARG A 2 32.76 -1.30 -43.91
C ARG A 2 34.03 -0.61 -43.39
N LYS A 3 34.05 0.72 -43.39
CA LYS A 3 35.19 1.54 -42.92
C LYS A 3 35.21 1.56 -41.38
N TYR A 4 36.28 1.03 -40.79
CA TYR A 4 36.61 1.19 -39.37
C TYR A 4 37.06 2.64 -39.09
N ARG A 5 36.36 3.35 -38.20
CA ARG A 5 36.81 4.65 -37.66
C ARG A 5 37.70 4.39 -36.43
N LYS A 6 38.91 4.93 -36.47
CA LYS A 6 39.94 4.83 -35.44
C LYS A 6 39.67 5.91 -34.38
N ASN A 7 39.33 5.53 -33.16
CA ASN A 7 39.19 6.47 -32.04
C ASN A 7 40.56 7.06 -31.68
N GLY A 8 40.66 8.38 -31.62
CA GLY A 8 41.87 9.10 -31.24
C GLY A 8 42.21 8.89 -29.78
N ARG A 9 43.44 8.45 -29.51
CA ARG A 9 44.01 8.41 -28.16
C ARG A 9 44.19 9.85 -27.67
N VAL A 10 43.38 10.27 -26.70
CA VAL A 10 43.67 11.47 -25.91
C VAL A 10 44.90 11.15 -25.08
N SER A 11 45.99 11.88 -25.31
CA SER A 11 47.26 11.69 -24.62
C SER A 11 47.11 12.06 -23.15
N PHE A 12 47.41 11.11 -22.25
CA PHE A 12 47.44 11.30 -20.79
C PHE A 12 48.34 12.49 -20.37
N LEU A 13 49.31 12.84 -21.23
CA LEU A 13 50.20 13.99 -21.06
C LEU A 13 49.47 15.34 -21.11
N PHE A 14 48.35 15.46 -21.82
CA PHE A 14 47.62 16.72 -21.98
C PHE A 14 46.72 17.05 -20.78
N VAL A 15 46.18 16.02 -20.11
CA VAL A 15 45.42 16.18 -18.87
C VAL A 15 46.35 16.48 -17.70
N PHE A 16 47.54 15.87 -17.66
CA PHE A 16 48.54 16.16 -16.63
C PHE A 16 49.13 17.58 -16.77
N LEU A 17 49.33 18.06 -18.01
CA LEU A 17 49.82 19.43 -18.25
C LEU A 17 48.82 20.50 -17.77
N LEU A 18 47.51 20.27 -17.92
CA LEU A 18 46.46 21.18 -17.45
C LEU A 18 46.35 21.24 -15.92
N ILE A 19 46.57 20.11 -15.24
CA ILE A 19 46.56 20.04 -13.77
C ILE A 19 47.84 20.67 -13.19
N CYS A 20 49.01 20.47 -13.82
CA CYS A 20 50.26 21.10 -13.38
C CYS A 20 50.31 22.61 -13.65
N PHE A 21 49.68 23.10 -14.73
CA PHE A 21 49.58 24.54 -14.99
C PHE A 21 48.73 25.27 -13.94
N GLN A 22 47.70 24.63 -13.39
CA GLN A 22 46.87 25.24 -12.34
C GLN A 22 47.57 25.32 -10.97
N PHE A 23 48.45 24.39 -10.62
CA PHE A 23 49.17 24.45 -9.34
C PHE A 23 50.33 25.44 -9.32
N HIS A 24 51.00 25.72 -10.45
CA HIS A 24 52.08 26.72 -10.48
C HIS A 24 51.58 28.18 -10.57
N CYS A 25 50.35 28.43 -11.03
CA CYS A 25 49.78 29.77 -11.03
C CYS A 25 49.26 30.23 -9.66
N LEU A 26 48.99 29.30 -8.72
CA LEU A 26 48.49 29.62 -7.38
C LEU A 26 49.59 30.02 -6.38
N LEU A 27 50.87 29.85 -6.74
CA LEU A 27 52.02 30.27 -5.92
C LEU A 27 52.66 31.58 -6.42
N ASN A 28 52.11 32.20 -7.47
CA ASN A 28 52.59 33.50 -7.94
C ASN A 28 51.98 34.63 -7.09
N PRO A 29 52.78 35.42 -6.35
CA PRO A 29 52.28 36.49 -5.49
C PRO A 29 51.48 37.56 -6.24
N ILE A 30 51.69 37.74 -7.55
CA ILE A 30 50.92 38.66 -8.40
C ILE A 30 49.47 38.18 -8.60
N VAL A 31 49.22 36.87 -8.61
CA VAL A 31 47.85 36.31 -8.70
C VAL A 31 47.10 36.44 -7.36
N ARG A 32 47.82 36.54 -6.25
CA ARG A 32 47.26 36.86 -4.93
C ARG A 32 46.81 38.33 -4.82
N GLU A 33 47.44 39.22 -5.57
CA GLU A 33 47.12 40.65 -5.63
C GLU A 33 46.03 40.96 -6.68
N LEU A 34 45.99 40.22 -7.79
CA LEU A 34 44.92 40.31 -8.82
C LEU A 34 43.60 39.63 -8.43
N LEU A 35 43.55 38.98 -7.26
CA LEU A 35 42.31 38.57 -6.60
C LEU A 35 41.88 39.60 -5.55
N GLU A 36 42.13 40.90 -5.80
CA GLU A 36 41.21 41.95 -5.37
C GLU A 36 39.81 41.58 -5.85
N LEU A 37 39.03 41.05 -4.91
CA LEU A 37 37.63 40.73 -5.05
C LEU A 37 36.86 42.03 -5.23
N ASP A 38 36.82 42.51 -6.48
CA ASP A 38 35.90 43.56 -6.94
C ASP A 38 34.47 43.20 -6.46
N PRO A 39 33.92 43.93 -5.48
CA PRO A 39 32.61 43.63 -4.90
C PRO A 39 31.48 43.74 -5.92
N SER A 40 31.71 44.43 -7.06
CA SER A 40 30.72 44.64 -8.11
C SER A 40 30.54 43.45 -9.07
N LYS A 41 31.44 42.44 -9.01
CA LYS A 41 31.41 41.23 -9.88
C LYS A 41 31.20 39.92 -9.11
N LYS A 42 30.58 39.99 -7.92
CA LYS A 42 30.36 38.84 -7.01
C LYS A 42 29.52 37.70 -7.60
N ASN A 43 28.62 37.98 -8.55
CA ASN A 43 27.63 36.98 -8.98
C ASN A 43 28.17 35.90 -9.95
N ASP A 44 29.18 36.21 -10.77
CA ASP A 44 29.61 35.28 -11.83
C ASP A 44 30.70 34.29 -11.40
N LYS A 45 31.54 34.64 -10.41
CA LYS A 45 32.57 33.72 -9.89
C LYS A 45 32.02 32.73 -8.84
N LEU A 46 30.99 33.10 -8.09
CA LEU A 46 30.23 32.16 -7.25
C LEU A 46 29.50 31.11 -8.09
N PHE A 47 29.05 31.47 -9.29
CA PHE A 47 28.42 30.54 -10.23
C PHE A 47 29.41 29.51 -10.79
N GLN A 48 30.64 29.91 -11.15
CA GLN A 48 31.68 28.98 -11.60
C GLN A 48 32.23 28.10 -10.47
N LEU A 49 32.37 28.64 -9.25
CA LEU A 49 32.66 27.83 -8.07
C LEU A 49 31.49 26.87 -7.78
N GLY A 50 30.26 27.31 -7.99
CA GLY A 50 29.05 26.50 -7.90
C GLY A 50 28.94 25.42 -8.98
N ILE A 51 29.53 25.60 -10.16
CA ILE A 51 29.65 24.56 -11.19
C ILE A 51 30.74 23.54 -10.83
N LEU A 52 31.88 23.99 -10.28
CA LEU A 52 32.92 23.08 -9.77
C LEU A 52 32.45 22.31 -8.51
N LEU A 53 31.71 22.97 -7.62
CA LEU A 53 31.12 22.38 -6.41
C LEU A 53 29.85 21.58 -6.71
N GLY A 54 29.09 21.96 -7.73
CA GLY A 54 27.87 21.26 -8.18
C GLY A 54 28.14 19.92 -8.86
N LEU A 55 29.39 19.66 -9.27
CA LEU A 55 29.85 18.35 -9.73
C LEU A 55 30.25 17.41 -8.56
N TYR A 56 30.54 17.95 -7.38
CA TYR A 56 30.75 17.15 -6.18
C TYR A 56 29.41 16.79 -5.55
N ARG A 57 28.72 15.82 -6.18
CA ARG A 57 27.61 15.14 -5.51
C ARG A 57 28.10 14.55 -4.19
N GLY A 58 27.27 14.61 -3.15
CA GLY A 58 27.54 13.95 -1.88
C GLY A 58 27.75 12.44 -2.03
N PRO A 59 28.25 11.76 -0.99
CA PRO A 59 28.35 10.30 -1.00
C PRO A 59 26.98 9.66 -1.28
N THR A 60 26.99 8.49 -1.90
CA THR A 60 25.81 7.64 -2.09
C THR A 60 26.07 6.27 -1.47
N ALA A 61 25.02 5.60 -1.01
CA ALA A 61 25.13 4.30 -0.38
C ALA A 61 24.29 3.25 -1.10
N THR A 62 24.82 2.03 -1.20
CA THR A 62 24.07 0.82 -1.57
C THR A 62 23.84 0.01 -0.30
N ILE A 63 22.58 -0.33 -0.01
CA ILE A 63 22.17 -1.01 1.23
C ILE A 63 21.70 -2.43 0.89
N THR A 64 22.15 -3.43 1.64
CA THR A 64 21.77 -4.83 1.47
C THR A 64 21.44 -5.46 2.83
N PRO A 65 20.23 -6.01 3.03
CA PRO A 65 19.08 -5.98 2.11
C PRO A 65 18.62 -4.54 1.79
N SER A 66 17.93 -4.32 0.67
CA SER A 66 17.46 -2.97 0.31
C SER A 66 16.50 -2.41 1.37
N VAL A 67 16.29 -1.09 1.42
CA VAL A 67 15.14 -0.56 2.19
C VAL A 67 13.82 -1.12 1.62
N GLY A 68 12.81 -1.29 2.47
CA GLY A 68 11.52 -1.90 2.15
C GLY A 68 11.46 -3.41 2.31
N PHE A 69 12.59 -4.05 2.65
CA PHE A 69 12.74 -5.51 2.70
C PHE A 69 12.15 -6.15 3.96
N VAL A 70 11.95 -7.46 3.90
CA VAL A 70 11.53 -8.29 5.05
C VAL A 70 12.78 -8.97 5.61
N ILE A 71 13.13 -8.66 6.86
CA ILE A 71 14.36 -9.15 7.51
C ILE A 71 14.05 -9.86 8.82
N LEU A 72 14.98 -10.66 9.32
CA LEU A 72 14.90 -11.22 10.67
C LEU A 72 15.48 -10.23 11.68
N ALA A 73 15.06 -10.30 12.94
CA ALA A 73 15.52 -9.39 14.00
C ALA A 73 17.05 -9.45 14.25
N ASN A 74 17.72 -10.52 13.82
CA ASN A 74 19.17 -10.70 13.89
C ASN A 74 19.88 -10.46 12.55
N THR A 75 19.19 -9.99 11.51
CA THR A 75 19.78 -9.67 10.22
C THR A 75 20.72 -8.48 10.35
N GLN A 76 21.91 -8.61 9.76
CA GLN A 76 22.85 -7.51 9.59
C GLN A 76 22.54 -6.75 8.30
N ILE A 77 22.63 -5.42 8.35
CA ILE A 77 22.42 -4.56 7.18
C ILE A 77 23.80 -4.07 6.72
N ARG A 78 24.23 -4.49 5.53
CA ARG A 78 25.48 -4.04 4.92
C ARG A 78 25.24 -2.78 4.11
N VAL A 79 26.07 -1.77 4.31
CA VAL A 79 26.04 -0.52 3.55
C VAL A 79 27.39 -0.30 2.90
N VAL A 80 27.39 -0.10 1.58
CA VAL A 80 28.58 0.19 0.78
C VAL A 80 28.48 1.60 0.24
N PHE A 81 29.41 2.47 0.63
CA PHE A 81 29.44 3.86 0.19
C PHE A 81 30.30 4.00 -1.06
N ASN A 82 29.92 4.81 -2.03
CA ASN A 82 30.75 5.04 -3.22
C ASN A 82 32.02 5.89 -2.96
N ARG A 83 32.27 6.25 -1.70
CA ARG A 83 33.33 7.14 -1.24
C ARG A 83 33.82 6.71 0.14
N SER A 84 34.96 7.26 0.52
CA SER A 84 35.47 7.17 1.89
C SER A 84 34.59 7.98 2.84
N MET A 85 34.15 7.35 3.93
CA MET A 85 33.27 7.95 4.93
C MET A 85 34.03 8.38 6.18
N ASN A 86 33.48 9.34 6.92
CA ASN A 86 33.91 9.64 8.28
C ASN A 86 33.10 8.78 9.27
N PRO A 87 33.68 7.74 9.91
CA PRO A 87 32.95 6.83 10.80
C PRO A 87 32.27 7.54 11.97
N ALA A 88 32.87 8.62 12.49
CA ALA A 88 32.32 9.37 13.62
C ALA A 88 31.08 10.20 13.25
N SER A 89 30.82 10.40 11.96
CA SER A 89 29.66 11.13 11.48
C SER A 89 28.45 10.25 11.18
N LEU A 90 28.64 8.93 11.07
CA LEU A 90 27.58 8.03 10.64
C LEU A 90 26.57 7.82 11.76
N SER A 91 25.28 7.94 11.45
CA SER A 91 24.16 7.60 12.32
C SER A 91 23.20 6.70 11.56
N ALA A 92 22.81 5.59 12.19
CA ALA A 92 21.83 4.66 11.62
C ALA A 92 20.84 4.24 12.71
N SER A 93 19.55 4.25 12.38
CA SER A 93 18.49 3.75 13.26
C SER A 93 17.47 2.90 12.49
N LEU A 94 16.89 1.94 13.19
CA LEU A 94 15.76 1.13 12.74
C LEU A 94 14.82 0.91 13.93
N GLY A 95 14.04 1.95 14.27
CA GLY A 95 13.32 2.06 15.54
C GLY A 95 14.22 2.28 16.77
N ILE A 96 15.45 1.75 16.74
CA ILE A 96 16.52 1.96 17.71
C ILE A 96 17.83 2.33 17.00
N PRO A 97 18.80 2.98 17.67
CA PRO A 97 20.15 3.15 17.13
C PRO A 97 20.82 1.80 16.84
N LEU A 98 21.46 1.68 15.66
CA LEU A 98 22.19 0.47 15.26
C LEU A 98 23.68 0.59 15.57
N SER A 99 24.29 -0.50 16.03
CA SER A 99 25.74 -0.62 16.16
C SER A 99 26.40 -0.71 14.78
N GLN A 100 27.59 -0.14 14.65
CA GLN A 100 28.32 -0.02 13.39
C GLN A 100 29.64 -0.79 13.47
N SER A 101 29.92 -1.63 12.49
CA SER A 101 31.21 -2.32 12.33
C SER A 101 31.75 -2.04 10.94
N TRP A 102 32.85 -1.30 10.86
CA TRP A 102 33.48 -0.93 9.59
C TRP A 102 34.48 -2.02 9.18
N SER A 103 34.38 -2.47 7.93
CA SER A 103 35.31 -3.45 7.34
C SER A 103 36.51 -2.77 6.69
N ASP A 104 36.25 -1.67 6.00
CA ASP A 104 37.26 -0.76 5.47
C ASP A 104 36.89 0.67 5.89
N THR A 105 37.87 1.47 6.25
CA THR A 105 37.70 2.89 6.54
C THR A 105 38.71 3.69 5.73
N TYR A 106 38.31 4.87 5.30
CA TYR A 106 39.18 5.78 4.55
C TYR A 106 39.58 5.28 3.16
N THR A 107 38.77 4.42 2.56
CA THR A 107 38.98 3.83 1.23
C THR A 107 37.79 4.13 0.30
N THR A 108 37.99 3.99 -1.02
CA THR A 108 36.85 3.94 -1.94
C THR A 108 36.07 2.65 -1.69
N ASN A 109 34.74 2.72 -1.59
CA ASN A 109 33.88 1.58 -1.24
C ASN A 109 33.89 1.19 0.24
N ASP A 110 34.08 2.16 1.14
CA ASP A 110 33.93 1.95 2.58
C ASP A 110 32.63 1.20 2.87
N THR A 111 32.75 0.14 3.66
CA THR A 111 31.68 -0.79 3.94
C THR A 111 31.46 -0.85 5.45
N VAL A 112 30.23 -0.58 5.87
CA VAL A 112 29.78 -0.74 7.26
C VAL A 112 28.71 -1.81 7.37
N THR A 113 28.81 -2.62 8.40
CA THR A 113 27.79 -3.58 8.80
C THR A 113 27.05 -3.02 10.00
N LEU A 114 25.74 -2.87 9.88
CA LEU A 114 24.84 -2.38 10.92
C LEU A 114 24.14 -3.56 11.59
N SER A 115 24.08 -3.56 12.92
CA SER A 115 23.47 -4.63 13.72
C SER A 115 22.84 -4.12 15.01
N GLY A 116 21.90 -4.86 15.59
CA GLY A 116 21.29 -4.56 16.88
C GLY A 116 20.13 -5.48 17.21
N SER A 117 19.52 -5.31 18.38
CA SER A 117 18.28 -6.01 18.76
C SER A 117 17.07 -5.31 18.13
N ILE A 118 16.88 -5.50 16.84
CA ILE A 118 15.88 -4.75 16.06
C ILE A 118 14.46 -5.15 16.51
N PRO A 119 13.58 -4.18 16.86
CA PRO A 119 12.20 -4.49 17.24
C PRO A 119 11.43 -5.18 16.12
N VAL A 120 10.61 -6.18 16.45
CA VAL A 120 9.71 -6.86 15.50
C VAL A 120 8.61 -5.89 15.03
N GLY A 121 8.22 -5.99 13.76
CA GLY A 121 7.20 -5.14 13.13
C GLY A 121 7.77 -4.26 12.02
N THR A 122 6.97 -3.31 11.53
CA THR A 122 7.40 -2.33 10.54
C THR A 122 8.08 -1.16 11.23
N ASN A 123 9.37 -0.98 10.99
CA ASN A 123 10.18 0.06 11.62
C ASN A 123 10.76 1.00 10.57
N THR A 124 10.81 2.30 10.88
CA THR A 124 11.47 3.30 10.02
C THR A 124 12.98 3.14 10.12
N PHE A 125 13.64 3.02 8.97
CA PHE A 125 15.07 3.08 8.80
C PHE A 125 15.51 4.50 8.47
N GLN A 126 16.57 4.97 9.12
CA GLN A 126 17.22 6.23 8.79
C GLN A 126 18.73 6.04 8.79
N LEU A 127 19.40 6.53 7.74
CA LEU A 127 20.86 6.56 7.62
C LEU A 127 21.32 7.97 7.25
N ASP A 128 22.23 8.52 8.04
CA ASP A 128 22.85 9.83 7.85
C ASP A 128 24.37 9.73 8.06
N GLY A 129 25.13 10.66 7.49
CA GLY A 129 26.57 10.73 7.65
C GLY A 129 27.23 11.76 6.73
N ALA A 130 28.55 11.82 6.81
CA ALA A 130 29.38 12.62 5.92
C ALA A 130 30.58 11.81 5.41
N ASP A 131 31.04 12.15 4.21
CA ASP A 131 32.29 11.60 3.68
C ASP A 131 33.51 12.14 4.46
N ALA A 132 34.71 11.60 4.22
CA ALA A 132 35.93 12.05 4.90
C ALA A 132 36.30 13.53 4.65
N ASN A 133 35.71 14.16 3.64
CA ASN A 133 35.88 15.58 3.32
C ASN A 133 34.74 16.45 3.88
N GLY A 134 33.78 15.87 4.60
CA GLY A 134 32.64 16.57 5.20
C GLY A 134 31.43 16.75 4.29
N PHE A 135 31.40 16.17 3.08
CA PHE A 135 30.20 16.22 2.23
C PHE A 135 29.12 15.30 2.80
N ARG A 136 27.92 15.84 3.03
CA ARG A 136 26.79 15.11 3.63
C ARG A 136 26.20 14.08 2.68
N LEU A 137 25.93 12.89 3.22
CA LEU A 137 25.03 11.91 2.62
C LEU A 137 23.62 12.50 2.61
N THR A 138 22.92 12.40 1.49
CA THR A 138 21.47 12.63 1.50
C THR A 138 20.85 11.58 2.40
N THR A 139 20.21 12.01 3.50
CA THR A 139 19.62 11.11 4.49
C THR A 139 18.73 10.07 3.78
N ILE A 140 19.07 8.80 3.98
CA ILE A 140 18.30 7.70 3.39
C ILE A 140 17.24 7.31 4.41
N ILE A 141 15.98 7.42 4.01
CA ILE A 141 14.82 7.06 4.82
C ILE A 141 14.09 5.93 4.13
N GLY A 142 13.67 4.93 4.91
CA GLY A 142 12.87 3.81 4.42
C GLY A 142 12.22 3.08 5.58
N SER A 143 11.78 1.84 5.34
CA SER A 143 11.27 0.97 6.39
C SER A 143 11.74 -0.46 6.18
N TYR A 144 11.73 -1.26 7.24
CA TYR A 144 11.85 -2.72 7.15
C TYR A 144 10.69 -3.38 7.88
N THR A 145 10.22 -4.50 7.36
CA THR A 145 9.38 -5.43 8.11
C THR A 145 10.31 -6.43 8.80
N VAL A 146 10.38 -6.36 10.12
CA VAL A 146 11.29 -7.14 10.94
C VAL A 146 10.52 -8.29 11.57
N LEU A 147 10.93 -9.52 11.28
CA LEU A 147 10.35 -10.75 11.79
C LEU A 147 11.17 -11.27 12.98
N THR A 148 10.60 -12.18 13.77
CA THR A 148 11.35 -12.84 14.84
C THR A 148 12.50 -13.67 14.26
N SER A 149 13.61 -13.77 15.00
CA SER A 149 14.82 -14.48 14.55
C SER A 149 14.62 -15.99 14.30
N ASN A 150 13.54 -16.58 14.83
CA ASN A 150 13.17 -17.97 14.62
C ASN A 150 12.18 -18.18 13.46
N THR A 151 11.88 -17.16 12.65
CA THR A 151 11.00 -17.30 11.48
C THR A 151 11.72 -18.01 10.33
N ASN A 152 11.12 -19.08 9.82
CA ASN A 152 11.63 -19.79 8.65
C ASN A 152 11.35 -18.99 7.37
N LEU A 153 12.37 -18.82 6.51
CA LEU A 153 12.23 -18.12 5.24
C LEU A 153 12.06 -19.11 4.10
N TYR A 154 11.04 -18.88 3.26
CA TYR A 154 10.81 -19.62 2.03
C TYR A 154 10.74 -18.67 0.83
N TYR A 155 11.10 -19.16 -0.35
CA TYR A 155 11.21 -18.38 -1.58
C TYR A 155 10.34 -18.99 -2.67
N VAL A 156 9.59 -18.15 -3.39
CA VAL A 156 8.73 -18.54 -4.51
C VAL A 156 9.05 -17.69 -5.73
N SER A 157 9.21 -18.34 -6.88
CA SER A 157 9.54 -17.69 -8.14
C SER A 157 8.92 -18.40 -9.34
N PRO A 158 8.53 -17.68 -10.42
CA PRO A 158 8.01 -18.32 -11.63
C PRO A 158 9.04 -19.19 -12.35
N SER A 159 10.34 -18.97 -12.09
CA SER A 159 11.43 -19.84 -12.58
C SER A 159 11.80 -20.96 -11.59
N GLY A 160 11.07 -21.09 -10.48
CA GLY A 160 11.31 -22.11 -9.45
C GLY A 160 10.84 -23.51 -9.84
N ASN A 161 10.91 -24.44 -8.88
CA ASN A 161 10.42 -25.81 -9.04
C ASN A 161 9.78 -26.29 -7.72
N ASN A 162 8.57 -26.87 -7.78
CA ASN A 162 7.86 -27.33 -6.58
C ASN A 162 8.57 -28.48 -5.84
N GLY A 163 9.46 -29.21 -6.51
CA GLY A 163 10.34 -30.20 -5.89
C GLY A 163 11.47 -29.59 -5.03
N ASN A 164 11.73 -28.28 -5.17
CA ASN A 164 12.75 -27.61 -4.35
C ASN A 164 12.27 -27.41 -2.90
N LEU A 165 13.22 -27.28 -1.99
CA LEU A 165 12.93 -26.98 -0.57
C LEU A 165 12.38 -25.56 -0.38
N GLY A 166 12.75 -24.61 -1.24
CA GLY A 166 12.32 -23.22 -1.11
C GLY A 166 13.09 -22.44 -0.05
N THR A 167 14.17 -22.95 0.56
CA THR A 167 14.84 -22.29 1.71
C THR A 167 15.92 -21.28 1.31
N THR A 168 16.22 -21.17 0.02
CA THR A 168 17.12 -20.15 -0.54
C THR A 168 16.58 -19.61 -1.87
N PRO A 169 16.99 -18.40 -2.31
CA PRO A 169 16.60 -17.87 -3.62
C PRO A 169 16.85 -18.84 -4.79
N GLY A 170 18.02 -19.49 -4.82
CA GLY A 170 18.39 -20.46 -5.87
C GLY A 170 17.62 -21.79 -5.81
N THR A 171 16.89 -22.05 -4.72
CA THR A 171 16.04 -23.24 -4.55
C THR A 171 14.57 -22.84 -4.39
N ALA A 172 14.15 -21.70 -4.95
CA ALA A 172 12.78 -21.23 -4.86
C ALA A 172 11.77 -22.27 -5.38
N LYS A 173 10.61 -22.34 -4.74
CA LYS A 173 9.46 -23.12 -5.20
C LYS A 173 8.76 -22.42 -6.36
N LEU A 174 8.05 -23.19 -7.19
CA LEU A 174 7.34 -22.64 -8.35
C LEU A 174 6.03 -21.95 -7.96
N THR A 175 5.27 -22.55 -7.04
CA THR A 175 3.94 -22.06 -6.67
C THR A 175 3.82 -21.69 -5.20
N ILE A 176 2.98 -20.70 -4.92
CA ILE A 176 2.67 -20.26 -3.55
C ILE A 176 2.03 -21.39 -2.73
N PRO A 177 1.01 -22.14 -3.23
CA PRO A 177 0.46 -23.27 -2.48
C PRO A 177 1.51 -24.32 -2.09
N SER A 178 2.46 -24.66 -2.98
CA SER A 178 3.54 -25.61 -2.66
C SER A 178 4.44 -25.11 -1.52
N ALA A 179 4.73 -23.81 -1.48
CA ALA A 179 5.50 -23.22 -0.39
C ALA A 179 4.75 -23.22 0.93
N ILE A 180 3.44 -22.93 0.93
CA ILE A 180 2.60 -23.01 2.12
C ILE A 180 2.59 -24.45 2.67
N THR A 181 2.37 -25.45 1.82
CA THR A 181 2.37 -26.86 2.24
C THR A 181 3.70 -27.33 2.82
N GLY A 182 4.83 -26.80 2.30
CA GLY A 182 6.17 -27.14 2.79
C GLY A 182 6.68 -26.28 3.95
N ALA A 183 5.94 -25.25 4.36
CA ALA A 183 6.38 -24.30 5.37
C ALA A 183 6.21 -24.83 6.79
N THR A 184 7.22 -24.61 7.64
CA THR A 184 7.12 -24.85 9.10
C THR A 184 6.89 -23.52 9.81
N ALA A 185 5.73 -23.34 10.44
CA ALA A 185 5.42 -22.13 11.18
C ALA A 185 6.32 -21.94 12.43
N PRO A 186 6.70 -20.70 12.81
CA PRO A 186 6.43 -19.46 12.09
C PRO A 186 7.25 -19.37 10.80
N ALA A 187 6.60 -18.96 9.71
CA ALA A 187 7.24 -18.85 8.40
C ALA A 187 6.87 -17.57 7.66
N ALA A 188 7.78 -17.12 6.81
CA ALA A 188 7.56 -16.07 5.83
C ALA A 188 7.93 -16.58 4.44
N ILE A 189 6.98 -16.51 3.52
CA ILE A 189 7.15 -16.86 2.12
C ILE A 189 7.36 -15.58 1.33
N LEU A 190 8.58 -15.41 0.80
CA LEU A 190 9.01 -14.29 -0.02
C LEU A 190 8.74 -14.63 -1.48
N VAL A 191 7.96 -13.80 -2.17
CA VAL A 191 7.48 -14.08 -3.52
C VAL A 191 8.04 -13.06 -4.49
N SER A 192 8.84 -13.54 -5.44
CA SER A 192 9.39 -12.70 -6.51
C SER A 192 8.31 -12.28 -7.51
N GLU A 193 8.60 -11.25 -8.29
CA GLU A 193 7.74 -10.77 -9.36
C GLU A 193 7.36 -11.86 -10.36
N GLY A 194 6.17 -11.74 -10.91
CA GLY A 194 5.63 -12.68 -11.88
C GLY A 194 4.16 -12.99 -11.66
N ILE A 195 3.65 -13.91 -12.48
CA ILE A 195 2.25 -14.35 -12.44
C ILE A 195 2.19 -15.74 -11.82
N TYR A 196 1.35 -15.88 -10.81
CA TYR A 196 1.10 -17.11 -10.07
C TYR A 196 -0.37 -17.49 -10.28
N PRO A 197 -0.68 -18.24 -11.35
CA PRO A 197 -2.04 -18.66 -11.62
C PRO A 197 -2.49 -19.65 -10.54
N VAL A 198 -3.73 -19.49 -10.11
CA VAL A 198 -4.49 -20.47 -9.34
C VAL A 198 -5.79 -20.75 -10.07
N ASP A 199 -6.44 -21.85 -9.73
CA ASP A 199 -7.75 -22.23 -10.21
C ASP A 199 -8.52 -22.79 -9.01
N SER A 200 -9.42 -21.98 -8.45
CA SER A 200 -10.23 -22.39 -7.32
C SER A 200 -11.26 -23.45 -7.68
N GLY A 201 -11.68 -23.52 -8.95
CA GLY A 201 -12.54 -24.58 -9.48
C GLY A 201 -11.86 -25.94 -9.45
N LEU A 202 -10.53 -25.97 -9.44
CA LEU A 202 -9.68 -27.16 -9.25
C LEU A 202 -9.09 -27.28 -7.84
N GLY A 203 -9.45 -26.39 -6.90
CA GLY A 203 -8.95 -26.44 -5.52
C GLY A 203 -7.50 -25.97 -5.34
N THR A 204 -6.95 -25.20 -6.28
CA THR A 204 -5.55 -24.74 -6.26
C THR A 204 -5.38 -23.29 -5.77
N GLN A 205 -6.45 -22.68 -5.25
CA GLN A 205 -6.40 -21.36 -4.63
C GLN A 205 -5.38 -21.29 -3.50
N VAL A 206 -4.94 -20.07 -3.17
CA VAL A 206 -4.04 -19.85 -2.04
C VAL A 206 -4.83 -19.96 -0.73
N SER A 207 -4.77 -21.14 -0.11
CA SER A 207 -5.31 -21.37 1.23
C SER A 207 -4.28 -20.99 2.28
N LEU A 208 -4.53 -19.95 3.08
CA LEU A 208 -3.61 -19.51 4.12
C LEU A 208 -3.47 -20.55 5.24
N VAL A 209 -2.32 -20.52 5.92
CA VAL A 209 -2.04 -21.31 7.12
C VAL A 209 -1.61 -20.37 8.24
N ASN A 210 -2.12 -20.59 9.45
CA ASN A 210 -1.86 -19.70 10.58
C ASN A 210 -0.35 -19.61 10.87
N ASN A 211 0.16 -18.41 11.10
CA ASN A 211 1.59 -18.10 11.28
C ASN A 211 2.49 -18.39 10.06
N VAL A 212 1.92 -18.51 8.86
CA VAL A 212 2.66 -18.56 7.59
C VAL A 212 2.29 -17.32 6.77
N SER A 213 3.15 -16.31 6.81
CA SER A 213 2.92 -15.04 6.13
C SER A 213 3.43 -15.04 4.69
N LEU A 214 2.78 -14.28 3.80
CA LEU A 214 3.13 -14.09 2.41
C LEU A 214 3.59 -12.66 2.17
N TYR A 215 4.74 -12.49 1.52
CA TYR A 215 5.29 -11.19 1.16
C TYR A 215 5.64 -11.15 -0.33
N GLY A 216 4.86 -10.42 -1.12
CA GLY A 216 5.14 -10.12 -2.52
C GLY A 216 6.07 -8.92 -2.66
N GLY A 217 6.37 -8.54 -3.90
CA GLY A 217 7.13 -7.33 -4.20
C GLY A 217 8.63 -7.53 -4.35
N PHE A 218 9.14 -8.77 -4.43
CA PHE A 218 10.58 -9.03 -4.55
C PHE A 218 11.03 -9.08 -6.01
N SER A 219 12.21 -8.55 -6.32
CA SER A 219 12.86 -8.77 -7.62
C SER A 219 13.14 -10.26 -7.85
N SER A 220 13.34 -10.66 -9.11
CA SER A 220 13.63 -12.06 -9.46
C SER A 220 14.88 -12.65 -8.76
N ASP A 221 15.83 -11.80 -8.37
CA ASP A 221 17.05 -12.18 -7.63
C ASP A 221 16.88 -12.09 -6.10
N PHE A 222 15.72 -11.64 -5.62
CA PHE A 222 15.42 -11.38 -4.20
C PHE A 222 16.40 -10.40 -3.52
N LEU A 223 17.07 -9.52 -4.25
CA LEU A 223 17.95 -8.52 -3.65
C LEU A 223 17.23 -7.21 -3.30
N ASN A 224 16.08 -6.98 -3.94
CA ASN A 224 15.30 -5.75 -3.76
C ASN A 224 13.83 -6.08 -3.50
N ARG A 225 13.18 -5.21 -2.72
CA ARG A 225 11.74 -5.27 -2.51
C ARG A 225 11.07 -3.93 -2.76
N ASN A 226 10.12 -3.91 -3.69
CA ASN A 226 9.27 -2.78 -4.01
C ASN A 226 8.01 -3.31 -4.71
N SER A 227 6.88 -3.35 -3.99
CA SER A 227 5.62 -3.90 -4.51
C SER A 227 5.01 -3.09 -5.67
N ASN A 228 5.45 -1.86 -5.89
CA ASN A 228 5.05 -1.06 -7.05
C ASN A 228 5.85 -1.38 -8.32
N LEU A 229 7.07 -1.93 -8.18
CA LEU A 229 7.95 -2.25 -9.31
C LEU A 229 7.95 -3.76 -9.61
N TYR A 230 8.16 -4.59 -8.59
CA TYR A 230 8.33 -6.03 -8.73
C TYR A 230 7.01 -6.75 -8.44
N ILE A 231 6.08 -6.70 -9.39
CA ILE A 231 4.69 -7.12 -9.18
C ILE A 231 4.60 -8.65 -9.05
N ALA A 232 4.25 -9.15 -7.86
CA ALA A 232 3.82 -10.53 -7.64
C ALA A 232 2.29 -10.62 -7.79
N LYS A 233 1.81 -11.26 -8.85
CA LYS A 233 0.39 -11.31 -9.22
C LYS A 233 -0.22 -12.69 -9.00
N ILE A 234 -1.17 -12.82 -8.09
CA ILE A 234 -2.03 -14.00 -7.93
C ILE A 234 -3.25 -13.80 -8.82
N THR A 235 -3.54 -14.74 -9.71
CA THR A 235 -4.71 -14.67 -10.60
C THR A 235 -5.48 -15.97 -10.56
N ASP A 236 -6.74 -15.90 -10.14
CA ASP A 236 -7.65 -17.02 -10.29
C ASP A 236 -8.09 -17.14 -11.75
N THR A 237 -7.94 -18.33 -12.31
CA THR A 237 -8.20 -18.68 -13.70
C THR A 237 -9.40 -19.61 -13.85
N ALA A 238 -10.14 -19.86 -12.77
CA ALA A 238 -11.35 -20.66 -12.79
C ALA A 238 -12.35 -20.15 -13.84
N THR A 239 -12.82 -21.08 -14.68
CA THR A 239 -13.86 -20.84 -15.71
C THR A 239 -15.09 -21.73 -15.55
N ALA A 240 -15.03 -22.66 -14.59
CA ALA A 240 -16.12 -23.59 -14.28
C ALA A 240 -17.34 -22.85 -13.71
N ASN A 241 -18.52 -23.48 -13.74
CA ASN A 241 -19.70 -23.00 -13.04
C ASN A 241 -19.56 -23.22 -11.52
N ALA A 242 -18.67 -22.45 -10.90
CA ALA A 242 -18.35 -22.47 -9.49
C ALA A 242 -17.93 -21.07 -9.05
N ASP A 243 -18.14 -20.78 -7.77
CA ASP A 243 -17.63 -19.56 -7.17
C ASP A 243 -16.10 -19.57 -7.19
N SER A 244 -15.51 -18.41 -7.49
CA SER A 244 -14.06 -18.28 -7.63
C SER A 244 -13.44 -17.53 -6.47
N ILE A 245 -12.34 -18.04 -5.94
CA ILE A 245 -11.65 -17.47 -4.76
C ILE A 245 -10.14 -17.56 -4.99
N ALA A 246 -9.45 -16.43 -5.19
CA ALA A 246 -8.01 -16.45 -5.41
C ALA A 246 -7.21 -16.75 -4.11
N VAL A 247 -7.60 -16.11 -3.00
CA VAL A 247 -6.99 -16.29 -1.68
C VAL A 247 -8.06 -16.55 -0.63
N ASN A 248 -7.87 -17.58 0.20
CA ASN A 248 -8.83 -18.00 1.21
C ASN A 248 -8.18 -18.07 2.60
N ALA A 249 -8.77 -17.36 3.56
CA ALA A 249 -8.42 -17.37 4.97
C ALA A 249 -9.53 -18.03 5.79
N GLY A 250 -9.29 -19.27 6.23
CA GLY A 250 -10.22 -20.02 7.07
C GLY A 250 -10.17 -19.64 8.55
N ALA A 251 -11.03 -20.28 9.36
CA ALA A 251 -11.27 -19.94 10.77
C ALA A 251 -10.04 -19.93 11.71
N THR A 252 -8.97 -20.64 11.37
CA THR A 252 -7.76 -20.73 12.20
C THR A 252 -6.79 -19.58 11.97
N ILE A 253 -7.02 -18.74 10.96
CA ILE A 253 -6.10 -17.66 10.57
C ILE A 253 -6.28 -16.47 11.49
N THR A 254 -5.20 -16.02 12.11
CA THR A 254 -5.19 -14.82 12.98
C THR A 254 -4.38 -13.69 12.35
N THR A 255 -4.35 -12.53 13.01
CA THR A 255 -3.68 -11.31 12.51
C THR A 255 -2.15 -11.44 12.42
N SER A 256 -1.56 -12.47 13.03
CA SER A 256 -0.14 -12.83 12.84
C SER A 256 0.17 -13.39 11.44
N THR A 257 -0.85 -13.78 10.69
CA THR A 257 -0.73 -14.22 9.31
C THR A 257 -0.91 -13.01 8.40
N VAL A 258 0.17 -12.60 7.75
CA VAL A 258 0.21 -11.39 6.91
C VAL A 258 0.17 -11.78 5.43
N VAL A 259 -0.60 -11.05 4.64
CA VAL A 259 -0.50 -11.04 3.17
C VAL A 259 -0.15 -9.61 2.75
N ASP A 260 1.06 -9.41 2.25
CA ASP A 260 1.60 -8.09 1.97
C ASP A 260 2.22 -7.95 0.56
N GLY A 261 1.91 -6.85 -0.13
CA GLY A 261 2.62 -6.47 -1.36
C GLY A 261 2.26 -7.26 -2.62
N PHE A 262 1.06 -7.84 -2.70
CA PHE A 262 0.58 -8.57 -3.88
C PHE A 262 -0.36 -7.75 -4.76
N THR A 263 -0.45 -8.15 -6.03
CA THR A 263 -1.65 -7.92 -6.84
C THR A 263 -2.49 -9.19 -6.83
N ILE A 264 -3.74 -9.13 -6.38
CA ILE A 264 -4.63 -10.28 -6.23
C ILE A 264 -5.86 -10.06 -7.09
N LEU A 265 -6.10 -10.96 -8.04
CA LEU A 265 -7.19 -10.88 -9.00
C LEU A 265 -8.11 -12.10 -8.86
N GLY A 266 -9.37 -11.85 -8.51
CA GLY A 266 -10.46 -12.84 -8.63
C GLY A 266 -10.71 -13.21 -10.09
N ALA A 267 -11.39 -14.33 -10.33
CA ALA A 267 -11.53 -14.85 -11.69
C ALA A 267 -12.40 -13.95 -12.57
N SER A 268 -12.09 -13.94 -13.87
CA SER A 268 -12.98 -13.39 -14.90
C SER A 268 -13.94 -14.48 -15.38
N ASN A 269 -14.79 -14.96 -14.47
CA ASN A 269 -15.67 -16.10 -14.70
C ASN A 269 -17.11 -15.65 -15.00
N THR A 270 -17.48 -15.59 -16.27
CA THR A 270 -18.84 -15.23 -16.68
C THR A 270 -19.91 -16.22 -16.19
N ASN A 271 -19.51 -17.44 -15.84
CA ASN A 271 -20.38 -18.53 -15.43
C ASN A 271 -20.42 -18.72 -13.90
N ALA A 272 -19.79 -17.85 -13.11
CA ALA A 272 -19.86 -17.96 -11.66
C ALA A 272 -21.33 -17.86 -11.19
N PRO A 273 -21.83 -18.78 -10.35
CA PRO A 273 -23.22 -18.79 -9.92
C PRO A 273 -23.52 -17.77 -8.82
N THR A 274 -22.57 -17.51 -7.91
CA THR A 274 -22.78 -16.61 -6.76
C THR A 274 -21.78 -15.47 -6.76
N ALA A 275 -20.48 -15.76 -6.86
CA ALA A 275 -19.44 -14.75 -6.67
C ALA A 275 -18.09 -15.07 -7.35
N SER A 276 -17.38 -14.00 -7.72
CA SER A 276 -15.92 -14.00 -7.84
C SER A 276 -15.32 -13.16 -6.72
N ILE A 277 -14.33 -13.73 -6.03
CA ILE A 277 -13.72 -13.15 -4.83
C ILE A 277 -12.20 -13.13 -4.98
N ALA A 278 -11.56 -11.97 -4.85
CA ALA A 278 -10.10 -11.92 -4.78
C ALA A 278 -9.57 -12.43 -3.43
N PHE A 279 -10.16 -11.98 -2.33
CA PHE A 279 -9.73 -12.36 -0.98
C PHE A 279 -10.93 -12.69 -0.10
N ASN A 280 -11.03 -13.95 0.35
CA ASN A 280 -12.11 -14.43 1.19
C ASN A 280 -11.62 -14.68 2.63
N CYS A 281 -12.22 -14.03 3.62
CA CYS A 281 -12.02 -14.30 5.04
C CYS A 281 -13.28 -14.94 5.61
N PHE A 282 -13.28 -16.27 5.70
CA PHE A 282 -14.37 -17.04 6.29
C PHE A 282 -13.98 -17.47 7.70
N SER A 283 -14.34 -16.64 8.66
CA SER A 283 -13.92 -16.69 10.07
C SER A 283 -12.43 -16.43 10.34
N GLY A 284 -11.59 -16.41 9.31
CA GLY A 284 -10.19 -16.00 9.42
C GLY A 284 -10.05 -14.50 9.61
N SER A 285 -9.03 -14.08 10.35
CA SER A 285 -8.73 -12.67 10.66
C SER A 285 -7.27 -12.30 10.33
N PRO A 286 -6.80 -12.47 9.07
CA PRO A 286 -5.43 -12.12 8.69
C PRO A 286 -5.17 -10.61 8.72
N SER A 287 -3.89 -10.24 8.60
CA SER A 287 -3.47 -8.89 8.22
C SER A 287 -3.30 -8.81 6.70
N ILE A 288 -4.01 -7.90 6.04
CA ILE A 288 -4.02 -7.70 4.59
C ILE A 288 -3.49 -6.29 4.32
N THR A 289 -2.24 -6.17 3.86
CA THR A 289 -1.56 -4.87 3.78
C THR A 289 -0.83 -4.59 2.46
N ASN A 290 -0.82 -3.34 2.01
CA ASN A 290 -0.05 -2.92 0.83
C ASN A 290 -0.35 -3.74 -0.45
N ASN A 291 -1.57 -4.27 -0.59
CA ASN A 291 -1.97 -5.07 -1.75
C ASN A 291 -2.81 -4.24 -2.74
N ARG A 292 -2.90 -4.76 -3.96
CA ARG A 292 -3.83 -4.31 -5.01
C ARG A 292 -4.82 -5.45 -5.26
N LEU A 293 -6.09 -5.28 -4.89
CA LEU A 293 -7.10 -6.35 -4.98
C LEU A 293 -8.19 -5.99 -5.99
N LEU A 294 -8.47 -6.90 -6.93
CA LEU A 294 -9.51 -6.77 -7.95
C LEU A 294 -10.48 -7.96 -7.90
N GLY A 295 -11.78 -7.71 -7.70
CA GLY A 295 -12.79 -8.77 -7.54
C GLY A 295 -13.04 -9.65 -8.78
N GLY A 296 -12.50 -9.28 -9.95
CA GLY A 296 -12.67 -10.00 -11.20
C GLY A 296 -13.75 -9.40 -12.11
N VAL A 297 -14.19 -10.17 -13.11
CA VAL A 297 -15.22 -9.78 -14.09
C VAL A 297 -16.19 -10.93 -14.25
N VAL A 298 -17.45 -10.71 -13.89
CA VAL A 298 -18.50 -11.75 -13.88
C VAL A 298 -19.77 -11.24 -14.58
N SER A 299 -20.65 -12.16 -14.99
CA SER A 299 -21.90 -11.77 -15.65
C SER A 299 -23.05 -11.61 -14.65
N ILE A 300 -23.48 -12.71 -14.04
CA ILE A 300 -24.67 -12.77 -13.16
C ILE A 300 -24.34 -12.84 -11.67
N ALA A 301 -23.08 -13.13 -11.32
CA ALA A 301 -22.59 -13.24 -9.96
C ALA A 301 -22.14 -11.88 -9.39
N ASN A 302 -21.89 -11.85 -8.08
CA ASN A 302 -21.24 -10.72 -7.44
C ASN A 302 -19.75 -10.67 -7.76
N SER A 303 -19.21 -9.47 -7.96
CA SER A 303 -17.75 -9.26 -8.03
C SER A 303 -17.29 -8.64 -6.72
N ILE A 304 -16.39 -9.31 -5.99
CA ILE A 304 -16.00 -8.92 -4.63
C ILE A 304 -14.48 -8.89 -4.51
N ALA A 305 -13.90 -7.76 -4.13
CA ALA A 305 -12.46 -7.72 -3.88
C ALA A 305 -12.10 -8.35 -2.52
N ILE A 306 -12.80 -7.98 -1.45
CA ILE A 306 -12.62 -8.58 -0.12
C ILE A 306 -13.98 -8.99 0.46
N ASN A 307 -14.12 -10.27 0.82
CA ASN A 307 -15.28 -10.81 1.51
C ASN A 307 -14.94 -11.15 2.97
N LEU A 308 -15.70 -10.63 3.94
CA LEU A 308 -15.46 -10.76 5.37
C LEU A 308 -16.70 -11.34 6.06
N SER A 309 -16.63 -12.62 6.45
CA SER A 309 -17.71 -13.31 7.17
C SER A 309 -17.21 -13.82 8.51
N ALA A 310 -17.83 -13.39 9.61
CA ALA A 310 -17.38 -13.67 10.98
C ALA A 310 -15.88 -13.38 11.19
N SER A 311 -15.38 -12.30 10.58
CA SER A 311 -13.95 -11.96 10.51
C SER A 311 -13.64 -10.65 11.24
N SER A 312 -12.46 -10.61 11.86
CA SER A 312 -11.87 -9.41 12.48
C SER A 312 -10.54 -9.06 11.80
N ALA A 313 -10.44 -9.27 10.48
CA ALA A 313 -9.24 -8.98 9.71
C ALA A 313 -8.76 -7.52 9.86
N PHE A 314 -7.45 -7.32 9.81
CA PHE A 314 -6.83 -6.00 9.74
C PHE A 314 -6.47 -5.68 8.29
N ILE A 315 -7.10 -4.66 7.71
CA ILE A 315 -6.98 -4.30 6.29
C ILE A 315 -6.43 -2.90 6.20
N SER A 316 -5.19 -2.73 5.73
CA SER A 316 -4.60 -1.39 5.63
C SER A 316 -3.71 -1.11 4.43
N ASN A 317 -3.69 0.14 4.00
CA ASN A 317 -2.83 0.61 2.90
C ASN A 317 -3.01 -0.17 1.59
N ASN A 318 -4.20 -0.70 1.33
CA ASN A 318 -4.51 -1.41 0.10
C ASN A 318 -5.16 -0.48 -0.94
N THR A 319 -4.99 -0.83 -2.21
CA THR A 319 -5.87 -0.37 -3.30
C THR A 319 -6.85 -1.49 -3.62
N ILE A 320 -8.15 -1.24 -3.44
CA ILE A 320 -9.21 -2.25 -3.53
C ILE A 320 -10.18 -1.84 -4.62
N GLN A 321 -10.48 -2.73 -5.56
CA GLN A 321 -11.46 -2.50 -6.63
C GLN A 321 -12.41 -3.68 -6.74
N GLY A 322 -13.71 -3.43 -6.52
CA GLY A 322 -14.73 -4.47 -6.49
C GLY A 322 -14.85 -5.31 -7.77
N GLY A 323 -14.27 -4.86 -8.89
CA GLY A 323 -14.31 -5.54 -10.19
C GLY A 323 -15.55 -5.15 -10.98
N THR A 324 -16.04 -6.03 -11.84
CA THR A 324 -17.18 -5.77 -12.72
C THR A 324 -18.21 -6.90 -12.65
N SER A 325 -19.48 -6.55 -12.46
CA SER A 325 -20.60 -7.49 -12.61
C SER A 325 -21.65 -6.92 -13.55
N SER A 326 -21.96 -7.63 -14.65
CA SER A 326 -22.88 -7.09 -15.66
C SER A 326 -24.35 -7.05 -15.20
N ALA A 327 -24.76 -7.94 -14.29
CA ALA A 327 -26.17 -8.11 -13.90
C ALA A 327 -26.38 -8.17 -12.37
N SER A 328 -25.32 -8.27 -11.58
CA SER A 328 -25.39 -8.21 -10.12
C SER A 328 -24.45 -7.15 -9.57
N SER A 329 -24.26 -7.13 -8.26
CA SER A 329 -23.53 -6.07 -7.57
C SER A 329 -22.02 -6.28 -7.57
N SER A 330 -21.29 -5.17 -7.43
CA SER A 330 -19.86 -5.16 -7.20
C SER A 330 -19.53 -4.57 -5.84
N PHE A 331 -18.52 -5.13 -5.17
CA PHE A 331 -18.17 -4.79 -3.79
C PHE A 331 -16.66 -4.63 -3.64
N GLY A 332 -16.20 -3.46 -3.20
CA GLY A 332 -14.83 -3.31 -2.73
C GLY A 332 -14.61 -4.18 -1.48
N VAL A 333 -15.36 -3.92 -0.42
CA VAL A 333 -15.36 -4.73 0.80
C VAL A 333 -16.80 -5.13 1.17
N TYR A 334 -17.02 -6.42 1.37
CA TYR A 334 -18.31 -6.96 1.81
C TYR A 334 -18.16 -7.56 3.22
N ILE A 335 -18.86 -6.97 4.20
CA ILE A 335 -18.84 -7.32 5.62
C ILE A 335 -20.17 -7.98 6.02
N LEU A 336 -20.11 -9.18 6.60
CA LEU A 336 -21.29 -9.94 7.04
C LEU A 336 -21.03 -10.82 8.27
N ASN A 337 -22.10 -11.38 8.84
CA ASN A 337 -22.06 -12.40 9.89
C ASN A 337 -21.24 -12.03 11.13
N ASN A 338 -21.59 -10.93 11.82
CA ASN A 338 -20.95 -10.52 13.08
C ASN A 338 -19.46 -10.18 12.93
N SER A 339 -19.06 -9.66 11.77
CA SER A 339 -17.67 -9.28 11.51
C SER A 339 -17.31 -7.96 12.21
N SER A 340 -16.07 -7.85 12.67
CA SER A 340 -15.51 -6.67 13.34
C SER A 340 -14.11 -6.29 12.80
N PRO A 341 -13.96 -6.11 11.47
CA PRO A 341 -12.67 -5.81 10.87
C PRO A 341 -12.22 -4.38 11.21
N SER A 342 -10.91 -4.16 11.10
CA SER A 342 -10.32 -2.83 11.12
C SER A 342 -9.83 -2.48 9.71
N ILE A 343 -10.41 -1.45 9.11
CA ILE A 343 -10.20 -1.02 7.73
C ILE A 343 -9.59 0.38 7.76
N VAL A 344 -8.29 0.49 7.49
CA VAL A 344 -7.51 1.72 7.75
C VAL A 344 -6.69 2.16 6.53
N SER A 345 -6.79 3.44 6.15
CA SER A 345 -5.92 4.03 5.12
C SER A 345 -5.91 3.29 3.78
N ASN A 346 -7.06 2.75 3.37
CA ASN A 346 -7.23 2.12 2.06
C ASN A 346 -7.80 3.10 1.04
N THR A 347 -7.51 2.85 -0.24
CA THR A 347 -8.25 3.42 -1.37
C THR A 347 -9.20 2.35 -1.90
N ILE A 348 -10.51 2.59 -1.85
CA ILE A 348 -11.53 1.57 -2.14
C ILE A 348 -12.46 2.06 -3.25
N HIS A 349 -12.55 1.29 -4.33
CA HIS A 349 -13.47 1.50 -5.44
C HIS A 349 -14.53 0.40 -5.44
N GLY A 350 -15.80 0.78 -5.48
CA GLY A 350 -16.92 -0.17 -5.47
C GLY A 350 -17.01 -1.05 -6.71
N GLY A 351 -16.33 -0.69 -7.80
CA GLY A 351 -16.33 -1.41 -9.07
C GLY A 351 -17.37 -0.87 -10.06
N ASP A 352 -17.74 -1.71 -11.01
CA ASP A 352 -18.72 -1.41 -12.06
C ASP A 352 -19.83 -2.45 -12.10
N ALA A 353 -21.06 -2.01 -11.89
CA ALA A 353 -22.27 -2.82 -11.81
C ALA A 353 -23.41 -2.15 -12.60
N PRO A 354 -23.32 -2.05 -13.95
CA PRO A 354 -24.17 -1.18 -14.77
C PRO A 354 -25.68 -1.46 -14.63
N ASN A 355 -26.06 -2.70 -14.34
CA ASN A 355 -27.47 -3.11 -14.16
C ASN A 355 -27.85 -3.39 -12.70
N ALA A 356 -26.99 -3.05 -11.73
CA ALA A 356 -27.24 -3.27 -10.31
C ALA A 356 -26.57 -2.19 -9.46
N SER A 357 -26.02 -2.57 -8.30
CA SER A 357 -25.39 -1.63 -7.37
C SER A 357 -23.90 -1.85 -7.20
N ALA A 358 -23.14 -0.77 -7.18
CA ALA A 358 -21.72 -0.77 -6.82
C ALA A 358 -21.55 -0.22 -5.40
N HIS A 359 -20.73 -0.89 -4.59
CA HIS A 359 -20.52 -0.54 -3.18
C HIS A 359 -19.01 -0.48 -2.89
N GLY A 360 -18.52 0.67 -2.44
CA GLY A 360 -17.17 0.77 -1.87
C GLY A 360 -17.04 -0.18 -0.68
N ILE A 361 -17.87 0.03 0.35
CA ILE A 361 -18.06 -0.89 1.46
C ILE A 361 -19.55 -1.19 1.62
N TYR A 362 -19.89 -2.49 1.68
CA TYR A 362 -21.20 -2.97 2.07
C TYR A 362 -21.12 -3.68 3.43
N ASN A 363 -21.76 -3.09 4.43
CA ASN A 363 -21.92 -3.63 5.77
C ASN A 363 -23.35 -4.14 5.94
N ALA A 364 -23.50 -5.46 5.80
CA ALA A 364 -24.79 -6.14 5.71
C ALA A 364 -25.62 -6.09 7.01
N PRO A 365 -26.92 -6.42 6.95
CA PRO A 365 -27.86 -6.32 8.08
C PRO A 365 -27.65 -7.40 9.15
N GLN A 366 -26.49 -7.38 9.80
CA GLN A 366 -26.15 -8.17 10.98
C GLN A 366 -25.49 -7.27 12.03
N THR A 367 -25.22 -7.79 13.23
CA THR A 367 -24.52 -7.05 14.32
C THR A 367 -23.01 -6.95 14.06
N ASN A 368 -22.64 -6.44 12.89
CA ASN A 368 -21.27 -6.16 12.51
C ASN A 368 -20.77 -4.88 13.23
N THR A 369 -19.51 -4.85 13.62
CA THR A 369 -18.91 -3.70 14.34
C THR A 369 -17.56 -3.27 13.74
N PRO A 370 -17.51 -2.96 12.43
CA PRO A 370 -16.25 -2.59 11.79
C PRO A 370 -15.73 -1.23 12.28
N SER A 371 -14.41 -1.11 12.35
CA SER A 371 -13.71 0.17 12.51
C SER A 371 -13.18 0.62 11.15
N ILE A 372 -13.61 1.78 10.67
CA ILE A 372 -13.38 2.27 9.32
C ILE A 372 -12.76 3.67 9.42
N ILE A 373 -11.44 3.76 9.28
CA ILE A 373 -10.69 4.98 9.64
C ILE A 373 -9.75 5.44 8.51
N GLY A 374 -9.81 6.73 8.16
CA GLY A 374 -8.77 7.34 7.32
C GLY A 374 -8.73 6.81 5.89
N ASN A 375 -9.82 6.24 5.38
CA ASN A 375 -9.87 5.67 4.03
C ASN A 375 -10.39 6.69 3.00
N THR A 376 -10.13 6.40 1.72
CA THR A 376 -10.76 7.08 0.59
C THR A 376 -11.68 6.09 -0.14
N PHE A 377 -12.95 6.45 -0.31
CA PHE A 377 -13.97 5.64 -0.99
C PHE A 377 -14.43 6.27 -2.29
N PHE A 378 -14.64 5.43 -3.29
CA PHE A 378 -15.34 5.74 -4.51
C PHE A 378 -16.43 4.70 -4.71
N GLY A 379 -17.70 5.11 -4.68
CA GLY A 379 -18.82 4.19 -4.76
C GLY A 379 -18.90 3.37 -6.05
N GLY A 380 -18.18 3.79 -7.10
CA GLY A 380 -18.13 3.10 -8.38
C GLY A 380 -19.22 3.56 -9.35
N THR A 381 -19.55 2.70 -10.30
CA THR A 381 -20.57 2.92 -11.34
C THR A 381 -21.64 1.84 -11.30
N GLY A 382 -22.91 2.23 -11.44
CA GLY A 382 -24.04 1.29 -11.48
C GLY A 382 -25.39 2.00 -11.58
N ILE A 383 -26.50 1.28 -11.43
CA ILE A 383 -27.81 1.93 -11.24
C ILE A 383 -27.79 2.74 -9.94
N ILE A 384 -27.21 2.16 -8.90
CA ILE A 384 -26.97 2.84 -7.63
C ILE A 384 -25.51 2.65 -7.22
N SER A 385 -24.84 3.72 -6.81
CA SER A 385 -23.49 3.64 -6.25
C SER A 385 -23.47 4.14 -4.80
N TYR A 386 -22.72 3.41 -3.97
CA TYR A 386 -22.59 3.67 -2.54
C TYR A 386 -21.12 3.75 -2.17
N ALA A 387 -20.66 4.84 -1.55
CA ALA A 387 -19.33 4.82 -0.93
C ALA A 387 -19.34 3.89 0.29
N LEU A 388 -20.31 4.09 1.19
CA LEU A 388 -20.60 3.23 2.34
C LEU A 388 -22.10 2.95 2.46
N ASN A 389 -22.47 1.67 2.45
CA ASN A 389 -23.82 1.19 2.73
C ASN A 389 -23.78 0.37 4.02
N THR A 390 -24.50 0.81 5.05
CA THR A 390 -24.44 0.21 6.38
C THR A 390 -25.83 -0.05 6.94
N SER A 391 -26.13 -1.32 7.20
CA SER A 391 -27.48 -1.75 7.54
C SER A 391 -27.63 -2.01 9.05
N PRO A 392 -28.75 -1.63 9.69
CA PRO A 392 -29.05 -2.08 11.04
C PRO A 392 -29.12 -3.62 11.11
N PRO A 393 -28.77 -4.25 12.24
CA PRO A 393 -28.39 -3.67 13.53
C PRO A 393 -26.86 -3.47 13.69
N SER A 394 -26.14 -3.07 12.64
CA SER A 394 -24.68 -2.91 12.70
C SER A 394 -24.24 -1.66 13.49
N ASN A 395 -23.13 -1.75 14.21
CA ASN A 395 -22.60 -0.65 15.02
C ASN A 395 -21.17 -0.27 14.59
N PRO A 396 -20.99 0.29 13.38
CA PRO A 396 -19.67 0.66 12.88
C PRO A 396 -19.11 1.91 13.59
N THR A 397 -17.80 2.06 13.60
CA THR A 397 -17.12 3.34 13.89
C THR A 397 -16.47 3.84 12.61
N VAL A 398 -16.85 5.03 12.14
CA VAL A 398 -16.48 5.55 10.83
C VAL A 398 -15.94 6.97 10.98
N THR A 399 -14.61 7.11 10.90
CA THR A 399 -13.95 8.38 11.25
C THR A 399 -12.87 8.79 10.25
N ASN A 400 -12.81 10.10 9.95
CA ASN A 400 -11.76 10.69 9.10
C ASN A 400 -11.69 10.08 7.68
N ASN A 401 -12.81 9.63 7.11
CA ASN A 401 -12.82 9.08 5.75
C ASN A 401 -13.21 10.15 4.72
N HIS A 402 -12.74 9.98 3.50
CA HIS A 402 -13.13 10.76 2.33
C HIS A 402 -14.03 9.90 1.43
N MET A 403 -15.30 10.26 1.31
CA MET A 403 -16.34 9.41 0.71
C MET A 403 -16.97 10.07 -0.51
N ASP A 404 -16.67 9.53 -1.69
CA ASP A 404 -17.39 9.84 -2.92
C ASP A 404 -18.46 8.77 -3.18
N GLY A 405 -19.73 9.17 -3.21
CA GLY A 405 -20.85 8.28 -3.57
C GLY A 405 -20.77 7.68 -4.97
N GLY A 406 -19.86 8.17 -5.83
CA GLY A 406 -19.60 7.64 -7.16
C GLY A 406 -20.45 8.26 -8.25
N ALA A 407 -20.64 7.50 -9.33
CA ALA A 407 -21.26 7.97 -10.57
C ALA A 407 -22.41 7.08 -11.05
N GLY A 408 -23.11 6.40 -10.15
CA GLY A 408 -24.34 5.69 -10.49
C GLY A 408 -25.48 6.63 -10.86
N ILE A 409 -26.59 6.13 -11.42
CA ILE A 409 -27.78 6.97 -11.69
C ILE A 409 -28.24 7.64 -10.39
N THR A 410 -28.24 6.87 -9.31
CA THR A 410 -28.35 7.36 -7.93
C THR A 410 -27.03 7.14 -7.20
N SER A 411 -26.42 8.20 -6.70
CA SER A 411 -25.15 8.17 -5.97
C SER A 411 -25.35 8.60 -4.52
N ARG A 412 -24.82 7.80 -3.59
CA ARG A 412 -24.96 8.02 -2.13
C ARG A 412 -23.59 7.89 -1.48
N ALA A 413 -23.10 8.94 -0.84
CA ALA A 413 -21.84 8.84 -0.09
C ALA A 413 -22.02 7.90 1.11
N LEU A 414 -23.11 8.11 1.86
CA LEU A 414 -23.51 7.28 2.99
C LEU A 414 -24.98 6.88 2.86
N TYR A 415 -25.28 5.59 3.08
CA TYR A 415 -26.63 5.06 3.02
C TYR A 415 -26.98 4.23 4.27
N PHE A 416 -28.14 4.56 4.84
CA PHE A 416 -28.81 3.83 5.92
C PHE A 416 -30.11 3.23 5.37
N PRO A 417 -30.21 1.91 5.16
CA PRO A 417 -31.46 1.29 4.77
C PRO A 417 -32.46 1.25 5.93
N SER A 418 -33.72 1.00 5.59
CA SER A 418 -34.80 0.79 6.57
C SER A 418 -34.44 -0.33 7.55
N GLY A 419 -34.53 -0.08 8.85
CA GLY A 419 -34.32 -1.11 9.86
C GLY A 419 -34.31 -0.58 11.29
N VAL A 420 -34.32 -1.52 12.24
CA VAL A 420 -34.23 -1.25 13.68
C VAL A 420 -32.90 -1.72 14.24
N GLY A 421 -32.28 -0.91 15.08
CA GLY A 421 -31.05 -1.26 15.80
C GLY A 421 -30.03 -0.13 15.79
N ASN A 422 -28.87 -0.39 16.37
CA ASN A 422 -27.78 0.58 16.37
C ASN A 422 -27.34 0.87 14.93
N LEU A 423 -26.89 2.10 14.70
CA LEU A 423 -26.35 2.54 13.41
C LEU A 423 -24.98 3.24 13.56
N GLY A 424 -24.21 2.92 14.60
CA GLY A 424 -22.81 3.35 14.68
C GLY A 424 -22.55 4.84 14.89
N ASN A 425 -21.26 5.19 14.80
CA ASN A 425 -20.73 6.53 14.98
C ASN A 425 -20.04 6.99 13.68
N TYR A 426 -20.41 8.16 13.16
CA TYR A 426 -19.80 8.78 11.98
C TYR A 426 -19.28 10.16 12.33
N GLN A 427 -17.95 10.33 12.31
CA GLN A 427 -17.33 11.56 12.74
C GLN A 427 -16.23 12.04 11.79
N ASN A 428 -16.14 13.35 11.59
CA ASN A 428 -15.02 13.98 10.87
C ASN A 428 -14.80 13.41 9.46
N ASN A 429 -15.85 12.94 8.79
CA ASN A 429 -15.77 12.45 7.42
C ASN A 429 -16.04 13.58 6.43
N ILE A 430 -15.51 13.46 5.21
CA ILE A 430 -15.87 14.30 4.06
C ILE A 430 -16.78 13.47 3.15
N LEU A 431 -18.00 13.93 2.93
CA LEU A 431 -19.03 13.25 2.13
C LEU A 431 -19.38 14.10 0.93
N PHE A 432 -19.33 13.50 -0.26
CA PHE A 432 -19.73 14.14 -1.50
C PHE A 432 -20.11 13.09 -2.55
N THR A 433 -20.57 13.55 -3.71
CA THR A 433 -20.84 12.68 -4.86
C THR A 433 -20.21 13.29 -6.09
N SER A 434 -19.61 12.51 -6.99
CA SER A 434 -18.98 13.03 -8.21
C SER A 434 -19.84 12.92 -9.47
N GLY A 435 -20.86 12.05 -9.48
CA GLY A 435 -21.74 11.85 -10.63
C GLY A 435 -23.13 11.34 -10.28
N GLY A 436 -23.97 11.21 -11.31
CA GLY A 436 -25.35 10.72 -11.19
C GLY A 436 -26.44 11.79 -11.32
N THR A 437 -27.68 11.33 -11.46
CA THR A 437 -28.88 12.19 -11.52
C THR A 437 -29.38 12.53 -10.12
N ASN A 438 -29.47 11.51 -9.24
CA ASN A 438 -29.90 11.68 -7.85
C ASN A 438 -28.67 11.53 -6.94
N ARG A 439 -28.28 12.61 -6.27
CA ARG A 439 -26.98 12.74 -5.60
C ARG A 439 -27.14 13.17 -4.15
N TYR A 440 -26.82 12.25 -3.24
CA TYR A 440 -27.02 12.40 -1.80
C TYR A 440 -25.71 12.25 -1.03
N CYS A 441 -25.48 13.14 -0.06
CA CYS A 441 -24.38 12.95 0.89
C CYS A 441 -24.78 11.86 1.90
N VAL A 442 -25.93 12.03 2.54
CA VAL A 442 -26.55 10.98 3.37
C VAL A 442 -27.94 10.65 2.85
N TYR A 443 -28.24 9.36 2.73
CA TYR A 443 -29.58 8.87 2.43
C TYR A 443 -30.01 7.89 3.51
N GLU A 444 -31.06 8.24 4.24
CA GLU A 444 -31.73 7.39 5.21
C GLU A 444 -33.06 6.92 4.61
N ALA A 445 -33.23 5.61 4.42
CA ALA A 445 -34.47 5.03 3.90
C ALA A 445 -35.52 4.81 5.00
N GLY A 446 -35.13 5.01 6.26
CA GLY A 446 -35.98 5.06 7.44
C GLY A 446 -35.49 4.22 8.62
N GLY A 447 -36.14 4.38 9.78
CA GLY A 447 -35.94 3.52 10.94
C GLY A 447 -35.16 4.15 12.08
N THR A 448 -33.98 3.59 12.41
CA THR A 448 -33.15 4.11 13.51
C THR A 448 -32.18 5.14 12.97
N ASN A 449 -31.97 6.23 13.70
CA ASN A 449 -30.98 7.22 13.34
C ASN A 449 -29.57 6.75 13.78
N PRO A 450 -28.48 7.19 13.11
CA PRO A 450 -27.13 6.99 13.60
C PRO A 450 -26.97 7.55 15.03
N LEU A 451 -26.17 6.84 15.86
CA LEU A 451 -25.98 7.20 17.26
C LEU A 451 -25.22 8.53 17.39
N ILE A 452 -24.21 8.72 16.56
CA ILE A 452 -23.41 9.95 16.48
C ILE A 452 -23.19 10.29 14.99
N PHE A 453 -23.50 11.53 14.61
CA PHE A 453 -23.21 12.09 13.29
C PHE A 453 -22.71 13.53 13.42
N ASN A 454 -21.43 13.70 13.76
CA ASN A 454 -20.87 15.01 14.14
C ASN A 454 -19.55 15.32 13.44
N GLY A 455 -19.28 16.62 13.20
CA GLY A 455 -18.00 17.07 12.63
C GLY A 455 -17.79 16.70 11.16
N ASN A 456 -18.82 16.20 10.47
CA ASN A 456 -18.71 15.78 9.08
C ASN A 456 -18.83 16.99 8.14
N ARG A 457 -18.07 16.95 7.04
CA ARG A 457 -18.18 17.90 5.94
C ARG A 457 -19.07 17.32 4.85
N LEU A 458 -20.17 17.97 4.51
CA LEU A 458 -21.12 17.52 3.48
C LEU A 458 -21.10 18.53 2.33
N THR A 459 -20.69 18.11 1.14
CA THR A 459 -20.52 19.03 0.00
C THR A 459 -20.85 18.34 -1.33
N ASP A 460 -21.14 19.12 -2.38
CA ASP A 460 -21.39 18.62 -3.75
C ASP A 460 -22.43 17.47 -3.85
N CYS A 461 -23.55 17.62 -3.14
CA CYS A 461 -24.69 16.70 -3.14
C CYS A 461 -25.99 17.43 -3.54
N PRO A 462 -26.20 17.72 -4.84
CA PRO A 462 -27.25 18.64 -5.30
C PRO A 462 -28.68 18.16 -5.07
N THR A 463 -28.92 16.86 -4.82
CA THR A 463 -30.27 16.39 -4.48
C THR A 463 -30.55 16.59 -3.00
N ALA A 464 -29.64 16.18 -2.11
CA ALA A 464 -29.74 16.48 -0.69
C ALA A 464 -28.38 16.35 0.01
N LEU A 465 -28.12 17.20 1.00
CA LEU A 465 -27.08 16.94 1.99
C LEU A 465 -27.52 15.76 2.88
N TYR A 466 -28.80 15.71 3.24
CA TYR A 466 -29.38 14.64 4.01
C TYR A 466 -30.79 14.35 3.50
N PHE A 467 -31.09 13.10 3.14
CA PHE A 467 -32.44 12.66 2.80
C PHE A 467 -32.98 11.81 3.95
N ASP A 468 -33.86 12.41 4.73
CA ASP A 468 -34.32 11.93 6.03
C ASP A 468 -35.55 11.04 5.88
N GLU A 469 -35.49 9.85 6.49
CA GLU A 469 -36.56 8.83 6.52
C GLU A 469 -37.20 8.55 5.14
N GLY A 470 -36.43 8.64 4.07
CA GLY A 470 -36.88 8.40 2.70
C GLY A 470 -37.90 9.40 2.18
N THR A 471 -38.13 10.51 2.89
CA THR A 471 -39.26 11.42 2.63
C THR A 471 -38.86 12.89 2.61
N THR A 472 -37.90 13.31 3.43
CA THR A 472 -37.58 14.73 3.63
C THR A 472 -36.23 15.09 3.03
N VAL A 473 -36.23 16.00 2.07
CA VAL A 473 -35.01 16.54 1.45
C VAL A 473 -34.46 17.69 2.28
N ILE A 474 -33.23 17.55 2.78
CA ILE A 474 -32.52 18.59 3.53
C ILE A 474 -31.30 19.05 2.73
N THR A 475 -31.31 20.33 2.33
CA THR A 475 -30.22 20.97 1.55
C THR A 475 -29.48 22.05 2.34
N ASN A 476 -29.77 22.22 3.64
CA ASN A 476 -29.16 23.22 4.49
C ASN A 476 -28.46 22.55 5.68
N ILE A 477 -27.18 22.81 5.88
CA ILE A 477 -26.41 22.22 6.99
C ILE A 477 -26.89 22.64 8.38
N GLY A 478 -27.52 23.82 8.51
CA GLY A 478 -28.14 24.27 9.75
C GLY A 478 -29.30 23.37 10.18
N THR A 479 -30.11 22.91 9.23
CA THR A 479 -31.18 21.91 9.50
C THR A 479 -30.59 20.55 9.87
N VAL A 480 -29.52 20.11 9.19
CA VAL A 480 -28.82 18.86 9.56
C VAL A 480 -28.33 18.92 11.01
N ASN A 481 -27.73 20.04 11.44
CA ASN A 481 -27.29 20.26 12.83
C ASN A 481 -28.45 20.59 13.81
N GLY A 482 -29.64 20.89 13.31
CA GLY A 482 -30.83 21.18 14.12
C GLY A 482 -31.57 19.93 14.59
N GLY A 483 -31.16 18.76 14.10
CA GLY A 483 -31.85 17.48 14.25
C GLY A 483 -32.72 17.16 13.03
N THR A 484 -32.71 15.89 12.64
CA THR A 484 -33.64 15.31 11.67
C THR A 484 -35.01 15.11 12.31
N VAL A 485 -36.04 14.88 11.50
CA VAL A 485 -37.41 14.71 12.00
C VAL A 485 -37.46 13.46 12.88
N ASN A 486 -37.66 13.64 14.20
CA ASN A 486 -37.60 12.59 15.23
C ASN A 486 -36.20 11.99 15.50
N GLY A 487 -35.13 12.59 14.99
CA GLY A 487 -33.77 12.08 15.14
C GLY A 487 -32.92 12.75 16.22
N SER A 488 -31.72 12.21 16.42
CA SER A 488 -30.68 12.72 17.31
C SER A 488 -30.29 14.16 16.93
N THR A 489 -29.96 15.01 17.89
CA THR A 489 -29.36 16.32 17.60
C THR A 489 -27.92 16.15 17.12
N TYR A 490 -27.71 16.23 15.81
CA TYR A 490 -26.38 16.28 15.21
C TYR A 490 -25.73 17.64 15.43
N SER A 491 -24.41 17.72 15.46
CA SER A 491 -23.70 18.97 15.72
C SER A 491 -22.35 19.04 15.05
N GLY A 492 -21.91 20.27 14.76
CA GLY A 492 -20.58 20.54 14.21
C GLY A 492 -20.39 20.09 12.76
N ASN A 493 -21.43 19.69 12.04
CA ASN A 493 -21.34 19.42 10.60
C ASN A 493 -21.25 20.74 9.81
N TYR A 494 -20.53 20.75 8.70
CA TYR A 494 -20.27 21.95 7.89
C TYR A 494 -20.24 21.64 6.38
N GLU A 495 -20.34 22.67 5.54
CA GLU A 495 -20.26 22.57 4.06
C GLU A 495 -18.84 22.86 3.53
#